data_AF-A0A921ICX8-F1
#
_entry.id   AF-A0A921ICX8-F1
#
_cell.length_a   1.000
_cell.length_b   1.000
_cell.length_c   1.000
_cell.angle_alpha   90.00
_cell.angle_beta   90.00
_cell.angle_gamma   90.00
#
_symmetry.space_group_name_H-M   'P 1'
#
loop_
_entity.id
_entity.type
_entity.pdbx_description
1 polymer ?
#
loop_
_entity_poly.entity_id
_entity_poly.type
_entity_poly.pdbx_seq_one_letter_code
_entity_poly.pdbx_strand_id
1 'polypeptide(L)'
;MDKEILLDDLKLSLRIDGDDDDRLLNSYINAAEVYIKTAVGGDNEFWQQEDVIAIQKIAILALAGAYYDYRVALQDVMTYPINLTLNAIISQLRGKLALYEEGDSDA
;
A
#
# COMPACT_ATOMS: atom_id res chain seq x y z
N MET A 1 -9.54 7.40 -2.83
CA MET A 1 -9.38 6.79 -1.48
C MET A 1 -9.29 7.90 -0.46
N ASP A 2 -10.06 7.80 0.62
CA ASP A 2 -10.03 8.78 1.71
C ASP A 2 -8.78 8.54 2.59
N LYS A 3 -7.99 9.59 2.81
CA LYS A 3 -6.76 9.51 3.61
C LYS A 3 -7.03 9.42 5.11
N GLU A 4 -8.13 9.99 5.59
CA GLU A 4 -8.50 9.95 7.00
C GLU A 4 -8.93 8.52 7.39
N ILE A 5 -9.81 7.92 6.58
CA ILE A 5 -10.21 6.51 6.74
C ILE A 5 -8.99 5.57 6.67
N LEU A 6 -8.05 5.84 5.76
CA LEU A 6 -6.85 5.02 5.62
C LEU A 6 -5.91 5.10 6.83
N LEU A 7 -5.82 6.28 7.45
CA LEU A 7 -5.08 6.47 8.70
C LEU A 7 -5.73 5.70 9.85
N ASP A 8 -7.06 5.79 9.98
CA ASP A 8 -7.81 5.08 11.02
C ASP A 8 -7.70 3.56 10.86
N ASP A 9 -7.77 3.05 9.62
CA ASP A 9 -7.58 1.62 9.35
C ASP A 9 -6.16 1.16 9.69
N LEU A 10 -5.14 1.99 9.42
CA LEU A 10 -3.77 1.68 9.81
C LEU A 10 -3.62 1.64 11.33
N LYS A 11 -4.14 2.65 12.04
CA LYS A 11 -4.17 2.68 13.51
C LYS A 11 -4.85 1.45 14.09
N LEU A 12 -6.02 1.10 13.54
CA LEU A 12 -6.76 -0.09 13.95
C LEU A 12 -5.95 -1.36 13.74
N SER A 13 -5.27 -1.50 12.59
CA SER A 13 -4.42 -2.67 12.30
C SER A 13 -3.23 -2.81 13.26
N LEU A 14 -2.71 -1.67 13.74
CA LEU A 14 -1.58 -1.58 14.66
C LEU A 14 -2.00 -1.52 16.14
N ARG A 15 -3.31 -1.50 16.43
CA ARG A 15 -3.89 -1.31 17.78
C ARG A 15 -3.42 -0.02 18.46
N ILE A 16 -3.41 1.07 17.71
CA ILE A 16 -3.09 2.42 18.20
C ILE A 16 -4.41 3.17 18.44
N ASP A 17 -4.67 3.54 19.70
CA ASP A 17 -5.91 4.23 20.07
C ASP A 17 -5.76 5.78 20.12
N GLY A 18 -4.53 6.30 20.03
CA GLY A 18 -4.21 7.73 20.13
C GLY A 18 -3.82 8.39 18.80
N ASP A 19 -3.42 9.67 18.88
CA ASP A 19 -3.06 10.52 17.73
C ASP A 19 -1.60 11.03 17.75
N ASP A 20 -0.83 10.70 18.80
CA ASP A 20 0.57 11.13 18.96
C ASP A 20 1.45 10.79 17.75
N ASP A 21 1.20 9.65 17.11
CA ASP A 21 1.97 9.12 15.99
C ASP A 21 1.43 9.53 14.61
N ASP A 22 0.34 10.31 14.52
CA ASP A 22 -0.39 10.56 13.27
C ASP A 22 0.47 11.12 12.16
N ARG A 23 1.34 12.08 12.51
CA ARG A 23 2.28 12.68 11.55
C ARG A 23 3.20 11.62 10.94
N LEU A 24 3.68 10.67 11.75
CA LEU A 24 4.59 9.62 11.32
C LEU A 24 3.83 8.53 10.53
N LEU A 25 2.66 8.10 11.01
CA LEU A 25 1.80 7.14 10.31
C LEU A 25 1.38 7.64 8.93
N ASN A 26 1.01 8.92 8.81
CA ASN A 26 0.74 9.54 7.50
C ASN A 26 1.98 9.53 6.60
N SER A 27 3.18 9.69 7.15
CA SER A 27 4.42 9.64 6.37
C SER A 27 4.68 8.22 5.83
N TYR A 28 4.38 7.18 6.62
CA TYR A 28 4.44 5.79 6.18
C TYR A 28 3.40 5.46 5.10
N ILE A 29 2.16 5.92 5.26
CA ILE A 29 1.10 5.78 4.26
C ILE A 29 1.54 6.40 2.93
N ASN A 30 2.02 7.64 2.94
CA ASN A 30 2.47 8.33 1.73
C ASN A 30 3.65 7.60 1.08
N ALA A 31 4.64 7.15 1.85
CA ALA A 31 5.79 6.40 1.33
C ALA A 31 5.35 5.06 0.71
N ALA A 32 4.42 4.36 1.34
CA ALA A 32 3.87 3.10 0.83
C ALA A 32 3.08 3.32 -0.46
N GLU A 33 2.23 4.35 -0.52
CA GLU A 33 1.47 4.71 -1.73
C GLU A 33 2.40 5.01 -2.90
N VAL A 34 3.43 5.85 -2.68
CA VAL A 34 4.42 6.19 -3.72
C VAL A 34 5.16 4.93 -4.19
N TYR A 35 5.59 4.07 -3.26
CA TYR A 35 6.27 2.81 -3.61
C TYR A 35 5.40 1.92 -4.49
N ILE A 36 4.14 1.69 -4.08
CA ILE A 36 3.20 0.82 -4.79
C ILE A 36 2.87 1.38 -6.17
N LYS A 37 2.55 2.68 -6.27
CA LYS A 37 2.26 3.32 -7.56
C LYS A 37 3.45 3.27 -8.51
N THR A 38 4.66 3.52 -7.99
CA THR A 38 5.89 3.46 -8.80
C THR A 38 6.20 2.03 -9.25
N ALA A 39 5.97 1.04 -8.39
CA ALA A 39 6.21 -0.36 -8.72
C ALA A 39 5.22 -0.90 -9.75
N VAL A 40 3.97 -0.42 -9.76
CA VAL A 40 2.91 -0.89 -10.66
C VAL A 40 2.87 -0.09 -11.95
N GLY A 41 2.93 1.24 -11.90
CA GLY A 41 2.65 2.13 -13.03
C GLY A 41 1.19 2.58 -13.07
N GLY A 42 0.66 2.82 -14.28
CA GLY A 42 -0.72 3.22 -14.51
C GLY A 42 -1.00 4.71 -14.31
N ASP A 43 -1.97 5.20 -15.07
CA ASP A 43 -2.49 6.56 -14.99
C ASP A 43 -3.50 6.73 -13.85
N ASN A 44 -4.04 7.94 -13.71
CA ASN A 44 -4.96 8.25 -12.63
C ASN A 44 -6.31 7.52 -12.78
N GLU A 45 -6.79 7.28 -14.00
CA GLU A 45 -7.99 6.52 -14.28
C GLU A 45 -7.89 5.07 -13.77
N PHE A 46 -6.77 4.38 -14.04
CA PHE A 46 -6.52 3.04 -13.52
C PHE A 46 -6.65 2.99 -11.99
N TRP A 47 -6.02 3.93 -11.28
CA TRP A 47 -6.06 4.00 -9.81
C TRP A 47 -7.43 4.41 -9.23
N GLN A 48 -8.38 4.82 -10.07
CA GLN A 48 -9.75 5.15 -9.65
C GLN A 48 -10.73 3.98 -9.81
N GLN A 49 -10.32 2.85 -10.39
CA GLN A 49 -11.16 1.65 -10.47
C GLN A 49 -11.41 1.06 -9.07
N GLU A 50 -12.65 0.69 -8.78
CA GLU A 50 -13.09 0.27 -7.43
C GLU A 50 -12.28 -0.93 -6.89
N ASP A 51 -12.04 -1.92 -7.74
CA ASP A 51 -11.27 -3.11 -7.41
C ASP A 51 -9.76 -2.82 -7.26
N VAL A 52 -9.22 -1.88 -8.04
CA VAL A 52 -7.84 -1.40 -7.89
C VAL A 52 -7.67 -0.66 -6.57
N ILE A 53 -8.61 0.24 -6.21
CA ILE A 53 -8.61 0.96 -4.94
C ILE A 53 -8.60 -0.02 -3.76
N ALA A 54 -9.43 -1.06 -3.79
CA ALA A 54 -9.52 -2.05 -2.72
C ALA A 54 -8.18 -2.80 -2.52
N ILE A 55 -7.54 -3.21 -3.61
CA ILE A 55 -6.25 -3.93 -3.55
C ILE A 55 -5.12 -2.98 -3.12
N GLN A 56 -5.12 -1.77 -3.66
CA GLN A 56 -4.15 -0.72 -3.31
C GLN A 56 -4.19 -0.41 -1.82
N LYS A 57 -5.39 -0.26 -1.24
CA LYS A 57 -5.59 -0.01 0.19
C LYS A 57 -4.89 -1.06 1.05
N ILE A 58 -5.10 -2.35 0.75
CA ILE A 58 -4.47 -3.45 1.50
C ILE A 58 -2.95 -3.43 1.36
N ALA A 59 -2.43 -3.16 0.16
CA ALA A 59 -0.99 -3.05 -0.06
C ALA A 59 -0.37 -1.92 0.76
N ILE A 60 -1.04 -0.75 0.82
CA ILE A 60 -0.57 0.40 1.60
C ILE A 60 -0.57 0.07 3.09
N LEU A 61 -1.65 -0.52 3.62
CA LEU A 61 -1.73 -0.89 5.03
C LEU A 61 -0.62 -1.89 5.41
N ALA A 62 -0.38 -2.89 4.58
CA ALA A 62 0.67 -3.88 4.83
C ALA A 62 2.08 -3.26 4.84
N LEU A 63 2.39 -2.39 3.87
CA LEU A 63 3.71 -1.78 3.76
C LEU A 63 3.92 -0.65 4.78
N ALA A 64 2.89 0.13 5.09
CA ALA A 64 2.96 1.16 6.14
C ALA A 64 3.09 0.53 7.53
N GLY A 65 2.37 -0.55 7.81
CA GLY A 65 2.52 -1.33 9.05
C GLY A 65 3.93 -1.91 9.17
N ALA A 66 4.48 -2.43 8.06
CA ALA A 66 5.88 -2.85 8.02
C ALA A 66 6.87 -1.72 8.36
N TYR A 67 6.68 -0.51 7.83
CA TYR A 67 7.52 0.63 8.21
C TYR A 67 7.41 0.98 9.69
N TYR A 68 6.23 0.76 10.31
CA TYR A 68 6.02 0.96 11.73
C TYR A 68 6.70 -0.12 12.59
N ASP A 69 6.64 -1.39 12.19
CA ASP A 69 7.20 -2.50 12.99
C ASP A 69 8.73 -2.62 12.84
N TYR A 70 9.27 -2.28 11.66
CA TYR A 70 10.67 -2.50 11.29
C TYR A 70 11.45 -1.18 11.11
N ARG A 71 11.40 -0.31 12.14
CA ARG A 71 11.95 1.06 12.07
C ARG A 71 13.49 1.18 12.04
N VAL A 72 14.21 0.08 12.25
CA VAL A 72 15.68 0.05 12.34
C VAL A 72 16.21 -1.03 11.40
N ALA A 73 17.23 -0.70 10.61
CA ALA A 73 17.81 -1.60 9.60
C ALA A 73 18.47 -2.87 10.20
N LEU A 74 18.78 -2.85 11.49
CA LEU A 74 19.32 -3.98 12.25
C LEU A 74 18.35 -4.28 13.39
N GLN A 75 17.76 -5.46 13.38
CA GLN A 75 16.98 -5.99 14.49
C GLN A 75 17.61 -7.32 14.93
N ASP A 76 17.67 -7.57 16.24
CA ASP A 76 18.24 -8.81 16.82
C ASP A 76 17.35 -10.05 16.57
N VAL A 77 16.18 -9.86 15.95
CA VAL A 77 15.21 -10.90 15.63
C VAL A 77 15.22 -11.14 14.12
N MET A 78 15.16 -12.41 13.69
CA MET A 78 15.02 -12.76 12.27
C MET A 78 13.81 -12.03 11.67
N THR A 79 14.06 -11.14 10.72
CA THR A 79 13.01 -10.54 9.90
C THR A 79 12.61 -11.54 8.82
N TYR A 80 11.31 -11.87 8.74
CA TYR A 80 10.79 -12.56 7.58
C TYR A 80 10.60 -11.53 6.47
N PRO A 81 11.02 -11.81 5.23
CA PRO A 81 10.77 -10.90 4.13
C PRO A 81 9.25 -10.74 3.95
N ILE A 82 8.73 -9.57 4.36
CA ILE A 82 7.38 -9.02 4.05
C ILE A 82 7.07 -9.10 2.54
N ASN A 83 8.12 -9.33 1.76
CA ASN A 83 8.24 -9.46 0.33
C ASN A 83 7.21 -10.40 -0.33
N LEU A 84 6.84 -11.56 0.24
CA LEU A 84 5.96 -12.48 -0.52
C LEU A 84 4.54 -11.93 -0.69
N THR A 85 3.90 -11.48 0.39
CA THR A 85 2.52 -10.96 0.33
C THR A 85 2.47 -9.66 -0.47
N LEU A 86 3.41 -8.74 -0.22
CA LEU A 86 3.47 -7.47 -0.95
C LEU A 86 3.74 -7.68 -2.45
N ASN A 87 4.69 -8.56 -2.81
CA ASN A 87 4.97 -8.86 -4.22
C ASN A 87 3.81 -9.54 -4.93
N ALA A 88 3.08 -10.42 -4.24
CA ALA A 88 1.89 -11.04 -4.80
C ALA A 88 0.83 -9.97 -5.13
N ILE A 89 0.61 -9.01 -4.22
CA ILE A 89 -0.34 -7.91 -4.44
C ILE A 89 0.14 -6.97 -5.57
N ILE A 90 1.43 -6.61 -5.60
CA ILE A 90 2.00 -5.80 -6.70
C ILE A 90 1.86 -6.51 -8.04
N SER A 91 2.08 -7.83 -8.08
CA SER A 91 1.93 -8.63 -9.30
C SER A 91 0.47 -8.68 -9.76
N GLN A 92 -0.47 -8.79 -8.83
CA GLN A 92 -1.91 -8.73 -9.11
C GLN A 92 -2.30 -7.36 -9.68
N LEU A 93 -1.79 -6.27 -9.11
CA LEU A 93 -2.03 -4.91 -9.61
C LEU A 93 -1.46 -4.71 -11.02
N ARG A 94 -0.24 -5.21 -11.28
CA ARG A 94 0.35 -5.19 -12.63
C ARG A 94 -0.47 -5.98 -13.65
N GLY A 95 -1.00 -7.14 -13.25
CA GLY A 95 -1.91 -7.92 -14.10
C GLY A 95 -3.19 -7.17 -14.43
N LYS A 96 -3.76 -6.44 -13.47
CA LYS A 96 -4.92 -5.57 -13.70
C LYS A 96 -4.60 -4.41 -14.64
N LEU A 97 -3.44 -3.77 -14.47
CA LEU A 97 -3.00 -2.70 -15.36
C LEU A 97 -2.87 -3.19 -16.80
N ALA A 98 -2.26 -4.36 -17.02
CA ALA A 98 -2.13 -4.93 -18.36
C ALA A 98 -3.50 -5.15 -19.04
N LEU A 99 -4.48 -5.70 -18.30
CA LEU A 99 -5.84 -5.88 -18.82
C LEU A 99 -6.55 -4.55 -19.11
N TYR A 100 -6.29 -3.52 -18.30
CA TYR A 100 -6.82 -2.17 -18.51
C TYR A 100 -6.25 -1.53 -19.77
N GLU A 101 -4.93 -1.60 -19.96
CA GLU A 101 -4.24 -1.06 -21.14
C GLU A 101 -4.64 -1.80 -22.43
N GLU A 102 -4.85 -3.12 -22.37
CA GLU A 102 -5.38 -3.90 -23.49
C GLU A 102 -6.81 -3.45 -23.87
N GLY A 103 -7.69 -3.27 -22.88
CA GLY A 103 -9.06 -2.82 -23.11
C GLY A 103 -9.17 -1.38 -23.64
N ASP A 104 -8.24 -0.49 -23.29
CA ASP A 104 -8.17 0.88 -23.81
C ASP A 104 -7.60 0.92 -25.23
N SER A 105 -6.75 -0.04 -25.60
CA SER A 105 -6.18 -0.14 -26.95
C SER A 105 -7.16 -0.63 -28.03
N ASP A 106 -8.30 -1.19 -27.62
CA ASP A 106 -9.37 -1.70 -28.49
C ASP A 106 -10.55 -0.70 -28.68
N ALA A 107 -10.46 0.53 -28.12
CA ALA A 107 -11.48 1.58 -28.19
C ALA A 107 -11.13 2.74 -29.15
#